data_AF-A0A7R9GQI4-F1
#
_entry.id   AF-A0A7R9GQI4-F1
#
_cell.length_a   1.000
_cell.length_b   1.000
_cell.length_c   1.000
_cell.angle_alpha   90.00
_cell.angle_beta   90.00
_cell.angle_gamma   90.00
#
_symmetry.space_group_name_H-M   'P 1'
#
loop_
_entity.id
_entity.type
_entity.pdbx_description
1 polymer ?
#
loop_
_entity_poly.entity_id
_entity_poly.type
_entity_poly.pdbx_seq_one_letter_code
_entity_poly.pdbx_strand_id
1 'polypeptide(L)'
;MIKQCLISLYPCAGFLCLNDTDVSGNNGLKDQVLALKWVQQNIAQFAGDPGNVTIFGESAGGACVHYHMLSHMSKGLFHRAIAQSGSALNPWAFTKSSRDQAFRLGELLGCATDNARELVSFLRSVPASSIIKAQDDVIGPKETHLSLFFPFVPSLENDTPQAFLSESPMNLIKDGLIYEVPFISGITTHEGIIHMNRMKNRESFLQKVNSLFQKLVPADLVENSCPASEGEILYKIRQFYFKDRDVSERTLLQYIDLLTDTQYGMGDCDVSVGDGAVVCLRRTARQLLERRVRFEAFNVSQPHLNFMESTVNFVALTIDLIHKYNSSAL
;
A
#
# COMPACT_ATOMS: atom_id res chain seq x y z
N MET A 1 -13.73 -17.38 21.26
CA MET A 1 -12.47 -16.76 20.80
C MET A 1 -12.37 -16.56 19.28
N ILE A 2 -13.35 -16.99 18.48
CA ILE A 2 -13.38 -16.76 17.01
C ILE A 2 -14.51 -15.77 16.69
N LYS A 3 -14.32 -14.49 16.99
CA LYS A 3 -15.23 -13.40 16.57
C LYS A 3 -14.49 -12.18 15.98
N GLN A 4 -13.16 -12.24 15.87
CA GLN A 4 -12.34 -11.10 15.42
C GLN A 4 -11.74 -11.24 14.00
N CYS A 5 -11.77 -12.42 13.36
CA CYS A 5 -11.06 -12.66 12.08
C CYS A 5 -11.78 -12.20 10.79
N LEU A 6 -12.79 -11.32 10.85
CA LEU A 6 -13.57 -10.90 9.67
C LEU A 6 -13.35 -9.44 9.28
N ILE A 7 -12.19 -8.87 9.60
CA ILE A 7 -11.95 -7.43 9.48
C ILE A 7 -11.14 -7.06 8.21
N SER A 8 -10.84 -8.03 7.33
CA SER A 8 -10.08 -7.80 6.09
C SER A 8 -10.82 -7.00 4.99
N LEU A 9 -12.12 -6.70 5.10
CA LEU A 9 -12.90 -6.09 4.01
C LEU A 9 -13.01 -4.56 4.07
N TYR A 10 -12.64 -3.91 5.19
CA TYR A 10 -12.77 -2.46 5.34
C TYR A 10 -11.49 -1.84 5.90
N PRO A 11 -10.85 -0.90 5.18
CA PRO A 11 -9.57 -0.31 5.59
C PRO A 11 -9.57 0.24 7.02
N CYS A 12 -10.61 0.98 7.43
CA CYS A 12 -10.70 1.50 8.78
C CYS A 12 -10.72 0.39 9.84
N ALA A 13 -11.50 -0.66 9.64
CA ALA A 13 -11.63 -1.70 10.64
C ALA A 13 -10.31 -2.49 10.78
N GLY A 14 -9.59 -2.71 9.67
CA GLY A 14 -8.32 -3.43 9.64
C GLY A 14 -7.10 -2.64 10.08
N PHE A 15 -7.12 -1.30 9.95
CA PHE A 15 -5.92 -0.47 10.11
C PHE A 15 -6.09 0.72 11.06
N LEU A 16 -7.20 0.82 11.79
CA LEU A 16 -7.30 1.77 12.91
C LEU A 16 -6.17 1.51 13.91
N CYS A 17 -5.38 2.54 14.19
CA CYS A 17 -4.26 2.47 15.13
C CYS A 17 -4.27 3.72 16.02
N LEU A 18 -4.25 3.49 17.34
CA LEU A 18 -4.07 4.55 18.34
C LEU A 18 -2.69 4.51 18.97
N ASN A 19 -1.84 3.57 18.54
CA ASN A 19 -0.54 3.31 19.13
C ASN A 19 -0.61 3.08 20.65
N ASP A 20 -1.66 2.40 21.11
CA ASP A 20 -1.80 1.88 22.47
C ASP A 20 -1.93 0.35 22.46
N THR A 21 -2.00 -0.27 23.63
CA THR A 21 -2.05 -1.74 23.75
C THR A 21 -3.36 -2.35 23.26
N ASP A 22 -4.47 -1.60 23.28
CA ASP A 22 -5.81 -2.11 22.97
C ASP A 22 -6.13 -1.99 21.47
N VAL A 23 -5.58 -0.98 20.80
CA VAL A 23 -5.73 -0.71 19.36
C VAL A 23 -4.34 -0.38 18.78
N SER A 24 -3.50 -1.42 18.77
CA SER A 24 -2.12 -1.36 18.27
C SER A 24 -2.02 -1.13 16.77
N GLY A 25 -3.05 -1.49 16.00
CA GLY A 25 -3.08 -1.35 14.55
C GLY A 25 -2.82 -2.65 13.79
N ASN A 26 -2.78 -2.54 12.46
CA ASN A 26 -2.42 -3.62 11.53
C ASN A 26 -3.22 -4.92 11.71
N ASN A 27 -4.46 -4.85 12.21
CA ASN A 27 -5.33 -6.03 12.39
C ASN A 27 -5.58 -6.75 11.06
N GLY A 28 -5.68 -6.03 9.94
CA GLY A 28 -5.79 -6.64 8.61
C GLY A 28 -4.58 -7.52 8.24
N LEU A 29 -3.36 -7.11 8.61
CA LEU A 29 -2.14 -7.89 8.40
C LEU A 29 -2.05 -9.06 9.39
N LYS A 30 -2.48 -8.86 10.65
CA LYS A 30 -2.58 -9.93 11.65
C LYS A 30 -3.61 -11.00 11.26
N ASP A 31 -4.73 -10.61 10.65
CA ASP A 31 -5.70 -11.52 10.06
C ASP A 31 -5.07 -12.36 8.94
N GLN A 32 -4.24 -11.74 8.08
CA GLN A 32 -3.49 -12.46 7.05
C GLN A 32 -2.46 -13.42 7.66
N VAL A 33 -1.80 -13.09 8.77
CA VAL A 33 -0.94 -14.03 9.52
C VAL A 33 -1.74 -15.25 9.99
N LEU A 34 -2.96 -15.04 10.51
CA LEU A 34 -3.83 -16.14 10.93
C LEU A 34 -4.23 -17.02 9.74
N ALA A 35 -4.52 -16.43 8.58
CA ALA A 35 -4.79 -17.17 7.36
C ALA A 35 -3.57 -18.00 6.90
N LEU A 36 -2.36 -17.43 6.95
CA LEU A 36 -1.13 -18.16 6.62
C LEU A 36 -0.86 -19.32 7.59
N LYS A 37 -1.10 -19.12 8.89
CA LYS A 37 -1.04 -20.21 9.88
C LYS A 37 -2.07 -21.30 9.61
N TRP A 38 -3.28 -20.92 9.20
CA TRP A 38 -4.31 -21.88 8.80
C TRP A 38 -3.85 -22.69 7.59
N VAL A 39 -3.25 -22.06 6.57
CA VAL A 39 -2.68 -22.76 5.41
C VAL A 39 -1.63 -23.77 5.88
N GLN A 40 -0.69 -23.36 6.71
CA GLN A 40 0.35 -24.24 7.25
C GLN A 40 -0.22 -25.48 7.98
N GLN A 41 -1.31 -25.30 8.73
CA GLN A 41 -1.91 -26.38 9.51
C GLN A 41 -2.84 -27.29 8.71
N ASN A 42 -3.46 -26.79 7.64
CA ASN A 42 -4.61 -27.47 7.02
C ASN A 42 -4.40 -27.81 5.54
N ILE A 43 -3.50 -27.15 4.82
CA ILE A 43 -3.46 -27.29 3.34
C ILE A 43 -3.11 -28.71 2.88
N ALA A 44 -2.42 -29.50 3.72
CA ALA A 44 -2.15 -30.92 3.46
C ALA A 44 -3.44 -31.77 3.30
N GLN A 45 -4.53 -31.39 3.97
CA GLN A 45 -5.83 -32.04 3.81
C GLN A 45 -6.48 -31.76 2.44
N PHE A 46 -6.03 -30.71 1.77
CA PHE A 46 -6.45 -30.31 0.42
C PHE A 46 -5.39 -30.68 -0.63
N ALA A 47 -4.50 -31.63 -0.32
CA ALA A 47 -3.39 -32.07 -1.16
C ALA A 47 -2.36 -30.98 -1.52
N GLY A 48 -2.33 -29.86 -0.79
CA GLY A 48 -1.26 -28.88 -0.90
C GLY A 48 -0.07 -29.20 0.01
N ASP A 49 1.10 -28.66 -0.33
CA ASP A 49 2.32 -28.85 0.45
C ASP A 49 2.57 -27.60 1.34
N PRO A 50 2.45 -27.71 2.69
CA PRO A 50 2.73 -26.60 3.59
C PRO A 50 4.20 -26.14 3.52
N GLY A 51 5.13 -27.01 3.10
CA GLY A 51 6.55 -26.70 2.88
C GLY A 51 6.85 -26.01 1.54
N ASN A 52 5.82 -25.70 0.74
CA ASN A 52 5.99 -25.15 -0.61
C ASN A 52 4.99 -24.02 -0.94
N VAL A 53 4.60 -23.24 0.08
CA VAL A 53 3.64 -22.14 -0.07
C VAL A 53 4.25 -20.93 -0.78
N THR A 54 3.57 -20.40 -1.80
CA THR A 54 3.87 -19.11 -2.44
C THR A 54 2.78 -18.12 -2.11
N ILE A 55 3.14 -16.96 -1.54
CA ILE A 55 2.19 -15.85 -1.36
C ILE A 55 2.27 -14.90 -2.55
N PHE A 56 1.14 -14.37 -2.99
CA PHE A 56 1.10 -13.34 -4.02
C PHE A 56 -0.02 -12.34 -3.78
N GLY A 57 0.14 -11.14 -4.32
CA GLY A 57 -0.86 -10.10 -4.23
C GLY A 57 -0.59 -8.95 -5.20
N GLU A 58 -1.65 -8.23 -5.54
CA GLU A 58 -1.63 -7.08 -6.45
C GLU A 58 -2.02 -5.81 -5.69
N SER A 59 -1.41 -4.67 -6.04
CA SER A 59 -1.66 -3.36 -5.43
C SER A 59 -1.47 -3.41 -3.90
N ALA A 60 -2.50 -3.10 -3.11
CA ALA A 60 -2.48 -3.25 -1.65
C ALA A 60 -2.11 -4.68 -1.21
N GLY A 61 -2.50 -5.71 -1.99
CA GLY A 61 -2.08 -7.09 -1.76
C GLY A 61 -0.59 -7.30 -2.01
N GLY A 62 -0.01 -6.64 -3.02
CA GLY A 62 1.43 -6.66 -3.28
C GLY A 62 2.21 -6.00 -2.13
N ALA A 63 1.70 -4.88 -1.62
CA ALA A 63 2.24 -4.27 -0.40
C ALA A 63 2.13 -5.21 0.82
N CYS A 64 1.00 -5.90 1.00
CA CYS A 64 0.83 -6.90 2.06
C CYS A 64 1.84 -8.04 1.95
N VAL A 65 2.11 -8.56 0.74
CA VAL A 65 3.17 -9.57 0.52
C VAL A 65 4.52 -9.04 1.01
N HIS A 66 4.87 -7.81 0.65
CA HIS A 66 6.12 -7.21 1.11
C HIS A 66 6.14 -7.01 2.64
N TYR A 67 5.03 -6.59 3.25
CA TYR A 67 4.88 -6.50 4.71
C TYR A 67 5.07 -7.86 5.42
N HIS A 68 4.57 -8.96 4.84
CA HIS A 68 4.79 -10.30 5.37
C HIS A 68 6.26 -10.75 5.27
N MET A 69 7.03 -10.23 4.31
CA MET A 69 8.48 -10.45 4.28
C MET A 69 9.20 -9.66 5.39
N LEU A 70 8.67 -8.51 5.81
CA LEU A 70 9.29 -7.65 6.83
C LEU A 70 8.89 -8.01 8.27
N SER A 71 7.77 -8.71 8.47
CA SER A 71 7.24 -9.03 9.79
C SER A 71 7.75 -10.37 10.33
N HIS A 72 8.27 -10.37 11.57
CA HIS A 72 8.64 -11.60 12.27
C HIS A 72 7.46 -12.56 12.45
N MET A 73 6.23 -12.05 12.52
CA MET A 73 5.02 -12.86 12.71
C MET A 73 4.74 -13.84 11.56
N SER A 74 5.31 -13.56 10.38
CA SER A 74 5.05 -14.29 9.15
C SER A 74 6.20 -15.20 8.74
N LYS A 75 7.33 -15.12 9.45
CA LYS A 75 8.55 -15.87 9.15
C LYS A 75 8.28 -17.38 9.19
N GLY A 76 8.66 -18.07 8.12
CA GLY A 76 8.47 -19.52 7.98
C GLY A 76 7.05 -19.96 7.61
N LEU A 77 6.10 -19.04 7.36
CA LEU A 77 4.75 -19.40 6.92
C LEU A 77 4.61 -19.51 5.39
N PHE A 78 5.60 -19.04 4.64
CA PHE A 78 5.66 -19.09 3.17
C PHE A 78 7.11 -19.26 2.70
N HIS A 79 7.27 -19.67 1.45
CA HIS A 79 8.55 -20.10 0.88
C HIS A 79 8.93 -19.33 -0.39
N ARG A 80 7.99 -18.62 -1.01
CA ARG A 80 8.19 -17.71 -2.16
C ARG A 80 7.17 -16.58 -2.08
N ALA A 81 7.49 -15.45 -2.69
CA ALA A 81 6.64 -14.28 -2.69
C ALA A 81 6.58 -13.62 -4.09
N ILE A 82 5.40 -13.13 -4.47
CA ILE A 82 5.19 -12.35 -5.69
C ILE A 82 4.40 -11.08 -5.36
N ALA A 83 5.02 -9.91 -5.49
CA ALA A 83 4.37 -8.63 -5.24
C ALA A 83 4.14 -7.87 -6.56
N GLN A 84 2.88 -7.70 -6.96
CA GLN A 84 2.53 -7.07 -8.23
C GLN A 84 2.02 -5.64 -7.97
N SER A 85 2.63 -4.66 -8.61
CA SER A 85 2.18 -3.25 -8.59
C SER A 85 1.98 -2.68 -7.17
N GLY A 86 2.79 -3.14 -6.20
CA GLY A 86 2.68 -2.69 -4.81
C GLY A 86 3.76 -3.25 -3.90
N SER A 87 4.17 -2.43 -2.94
CA SER A 87 5.23 -2.68 -1.97
C SER A 87 4.97 -1.86 -0.70
N ALA A 88 5.53 -2.30 0.43
CA ALA A 88 5.53 -1.54 1.68
C ALA A 88 6.25 -0.16 1.60
N LEU A 89 6.95 0.12 0.50
CA LEU A 89 7.67 1.37 0.27
C LEU A 89 6.90 2.37 -0.60
N ASN A 90 5.74 1.97 -1.14
CA ASN A 90 4.92 2.91 -1.90
C ASN A 90 4.32 3.97 -0.97
N PRO A 91 4.29 5.26 -1.37
CA PRO A 91 3.80 6.36 -0.54
C PRO A 91 2.35 6.19 -0.02
N TRP A 92 1.54 5.42 -0.73
CA TRP A 92 0.14 5.15 -0.37
C TRP A 92 -0.02 3.94 0.57
N ALA A 93 1.04 3.19 0.85
CA ALA A 93 0.99 1.92 1.58
C ALA A 93 1.29 2.04 3.08
N PHE A 94 1.77 3.20 3.55
CA PHE A 94 2.17 3.43 4.94
C PHE A 94 1.72 4.80 5.46
N THR A 95 1.28 4.89 6.71
CA THR A 95 0.93 6.17 7.36
C THR A 95 1.70 6.40 8.65
N LYS A 96 2.16 7.64 8.84
CA LYS A 96 2.72 8.16 10.11
C LYS A 96 1.66 8.86 10.98
N SER A 97 0.44 9.01 10.48
CA SER A 97 -0.62 9.84 11.08
C SER A 97 -1.83 9.03 11.55
N SER A 98 -1.67 7.72 11.76
CA SER A 98 -2.78 6.80 12.08
C SER A 98 -3.57 7.22 13.32
N ARG A 99 -2.89 7.70 14.37
CA ARG A 99 -3.54 8.19 15.59
C ARG A 99 -4.42 9.41 15.31
N ASP A 100 -3.89 10.43 14.65
CA ASP A 100 -4.66 11.64 14.32
C ASP A 100 -5.86 11.32 13.42
N GLN A 101 -5.68 10.40 12.46
CA GLN A 101 -6.74 9.92 11.58
C GLN A 101 -7.86 9.21 12.38
N ALA A 102 -7.50 8.43 13.40
CA ALA A 102 -8.47 7.78 14.28
C ALA A 102 -9.29 8.79 15.10
N PHE A 103 -8.67 9.84 15.62
CA PHE A 103 -9.38 10.90 16.38
C PHE A 103 -10.32 11.70 15.49
N ARG A 104 -9.90 12.06 14.27
CA ARG A 104 -10.75 12.75 13.29
C ARG A 104 -11.97 11.92 12.89
N LEU A 105 -11.81 10.61 12.75
CA LEU A 105 -12.93 9.71 12.52
C LEU A 105 -13.94 9.78 13.69
N GLY A 106 -13.44 9.81 14.93
CA GLY A 106 -14.26 10.03 16.12
C GLY A 106 -15.06 11.33 16.02
N GLU A 107 -14.39 12.44 15.70
CA GLU A 107 -15.02 13.76 15.56
C GLU A 107 -16.12 13.76 14.48
N LEU A 108 -15.85 13.17 13.31
CA LEU A 108 -16.83 13.03 12.21
C LEU A 108 -18.07 12.24 12.62
N LEU A 109 -17.91 11.27 13.52
CA LEU A 109 -19.00 10.44 14.04
C LEU A 109 -19.68 11.05 15.28
N GLY A 110 -19.22 12.22 15.76
CA GLY A 110 -19.81 12.94 16.88
C GLY A 110 -19.12 12.71 18.24
N CYS A 111 -17.90 12.19 18.26
CA CYS A 111 -17.08 12.01 19.47
C CYS A 111 -15.79 12.84 19.37
N ALA A 112 -15.86 14.08 19.85
CA ALA A 112 -14.69 14.92 20.04
C ALA A 112 -14.08 14.66 21.43
N THR A 113 -12.98 13.93 21.47
CA THR A 113 -12.24 13.59 22.70
C THR A 113 -10.75 13.56 22.39
N ASP A 114 -9.91 13.78 23.40
CA ASP A 114 -8.46 13.53 23.35
C ASP A 114 -8.07 12.20 24.04
N ASN A 115 -9.04 11.51 24.62
CA ASN A 115 -8.85 10.26 25.35
C ASN A 115 -9.04 9.05 24.44
N ALA A 116 -7.94 8.33 24.18
CA ALA A 116 -7.94 7.14 23.33
C ALA A 116 -8.92 6.05 23.81
N ARG A 117 -9.04 5.83 25.13
CA ARG A 117 -9.97 4.81 25.67
C ARG A 117 -11.43 5.20 25.49
N GLU A 118 -11.74 6.48 25.65
CA GLU A 118 -13.08 7.00 25.37
C GLU A 118 -13.43 6.84 23.90
N LEU A 119 -12.52 7.23 23.00
CA LEU A 119 -12.67 7.06 21.56
C LEU A 119 -12.91 5.60 21.18
N VAL A 120 -12.12 4.65 21.71
CA VAL A 120 -12.30 3.22 21.44
C VAL A 120 -13.65 2.72 21.94
N SER A 121 -14.06 3.10 23.15
CA SER A 121 -15.36 2.73 23.71
C SER A 121 -16.49 3.24 22.82
N PHE A 122 -16.39 4.51 22.40
CA PHE A 122 -17.34 5.13 21.49
C PHE A 122 -17.40 4.40 20.14
N LEU A 123 -16.25 4.22 19.46
CA LEU A 123 -16.19 3.57 18.14
C LEU A 123 -16.73 2.14 18.19
N ARG A 124 -16.53 1.39 19.28
CA ARG A 124 -17.12 0.05 19.48
C ARG A 124 -18.65 0.06 19.63
N SER A 125 -19.23 1.19 20.05
CA SER A 125 -20.68 1.36 20.15
C SER A 125 -21.33 1.81 18.82
N VAL A 126 -20.53 2.37 17.90
CA VAL A 126 -21.01 2.86 16.60
C VAL A 126 -21.21 1.68 15.64
N PRO A 127 -22.31 1.64 14.86
CA PRO A 127 -22.49 0.65 13.80
C PRO A 127 -21.32 0.68 12.80
N ALA A 128 -20.78 -0.49 12.46
CA ALA A 128 -19.65 -0.60 11.52
C ALA A 128 -19.92 0.11 10.19
N SER A 129 -21.16 0.07 9.69
CA SER A 129 -21.57 0.76 8.47
C SER A 129 -21.41 2.28 8.54
N SER A 130 -21.57 2.87 9.72
CA SER A 130 -21.39 4.32 9.92
C SER A 130 -19.91 4.68 9.91
N ILE A 131 -19.07 3.85 10.54
CA ILE A 131 -17.60 3.99 10.50
C ILE A 131 -17.09 3.92 9.05
N ILE A 132 -17.54 2.90 8.29
CA ILE A 132 -17.13 2.71 6.90
C ILE A 132 -17.53 3.90 6.03
N LYS A 133 -18.72 4.49 6.26
CA LYS A 133 -19.15 5.68 5.51
C LYS A 133 -18.34 6.92 5.86
N ALA A 134 -18.01 7.11 7.13
CA ALA A 134 -17.24 8.28 7.59
C ALA A 134 -15.75 8.19 7.25
N GLN A 135 -15.21 6.99 7.01
CA GLN A 135 -13.78 6.79 6.79
C GLN A 135 -13.22 7.60 5.61
N ASP A 136 -14.02 7.80 4.57
CA ASP A 136 -13.61 8.50 3.34
C ASP A 136 -13.48 10.03 3.58
N ASP A 137 -14.16 10.55 4.59
CA ASP A 137 -14.17 11.98 4.96
C ASP A 137 -13.10 12.32 6.01
N VAL A 138 -12.36 11.34 6.53
CA VAL A 138 -11.25 11.53 7.49
C VAL A 138 -10.16 12.42 6.90
N ILE A 139 -10.04 12.40 5.57
CA ILE A 139 -9.14 13.27 4.82
C ILE A 139 -9.82 14.63 4.68
N GLY A 140 -9.30 15.62 5.41
CA GLY A 140 -9.89 16.95 5.39
C GLY A 140 -9.73 17.65 4.03
N PRO A 141 -10.59 18.61 3.66
CA PRO A 141 -10.44 19.39 2.42
C PRO A 141 -9.09 20.13 2.28
N LYS A 142 -8.47 20.46 3.42
CA LYS A 142 -7.14 21.10 3.51
C LYS A 142 -5.99 20.13 3.15
N GLU A 143 -6.24 18.83 3.24
CA GLU A 143 -5.34 17.76 2.83
C GLU A 143 -5.65 17.37 1.39
N THR A 144 -5.57 18.35 0.48
CA THR A 144 -5.66 18.04 -0.95
C THR A 144 -4.51 17.09 -1.32
N HIS A 145 -4.86 15.83 -1.58
CA HIS A 145 -3.98 14.86 -2.21
C HIS A 145 -4.23 14.87 -3.71
N LEU A 146 -3.15 14.99 -4.50
CA LEU A 146 -3.20 14.91 -5.95
C LEU A 146 -2.79 13.51 -6.47
N SER A 147 -2.40 12.62 -5.56
CA SER A 147 -2.02 11.24 -5.79
C SER A 147 -2.87 10.27 -4.95
N LEU A 148 -2.55 8.97 -4.98
CA LEU A 148 -3.25 7.97 -4.18
C LEU A 148 -2.99 8.24 -2.71
N PHE A 149 -4.07 8.27 -1.94
CA PHE A 149 -4.03 8.42 -0.50
C PHE A 149 -5.18 7.65 0.12
N PHE A 150 -4.89 6.98 1.22
CA PHE A 150 -5.84 6.18 1.97
C PHE A 150 -5.64 6.49 3.47
N PRO A 151 -6.72 6.80 4.22
CA PRO A 151 -6.60 7.25 5.60
C PRO A 151 -6.27 6.11 6.57
N PHE A 152 -6.57 4.87 6.21
CA PHE A 152 -6.35 3.70 7.05
C PHE A 152 -5.55 2.66 6.26
N VAL A 153 -4.25 2.65 6.50
CA VAL A 153 -3.24 1.78 5.88
C VAL A 153 -2.27 1.32 6.97
N PRO A 154 -1.38 0.35 6.71
CA PRO A 154 -0.37 -0.06 7.67
C PRO A 154 0.36 1.11 8.34
N SER A 155 0.58 1.00 9.65
CA SER A 155 1.25 2.01 10.47
C SER A 155 2.23 1.36 11.45
N LEU A 156 3.08 2.18 12.06
CA LEU A 156 3.96 1.73 13.14
C LEU A 156 3.14 1.30 14.37
N GLU A 157 3.59 0.25 15.05
CA GLU A 157 3.05 -0.20 16.33
C GLU A 157 4.12 -0.08 17.42
N ASN A 158 3.70 0.01 18.68
CA ASN A 158 4.63 -0.10 19.81
C ASN A 158 5.39 -1.43 19.76
N ASP A 159 6.69 -1.38 20.04
CA ASP A 159 7.57 -2.53 20.03
C ASP A 159 7.16 -3.54 21.12
N THR A 160 6.37 -4.52 20.71
CA THR A 160 5.83 -5.58 21.54
C THR A 160 5.91 -6.90 20.76
N PRO A 161 5.98 -8.06 21.43
CA PRO A 161 6.02 -9.35 20.73
C PRO A 161 4.83 -9.61 19.79
N GLN A 162 3.71 -8.92 20.02
CA GLN A 162 2.47 -9.02 19.24
C GLN A 162 2.36 -7.96 18.12
N ALA A 163 3.33 -7.05 18.00
CA ALA A 163 3.38 -6.10 16.90
C ALA A 163 3.62 -6.84 15.58
N PHE A 164 2.87 -6.49 14.54
CA PHE A 164 3.16 -6.94 13.19
C PHE A 164 4.30 -6.11 12.59
N LEU A 165 4.31 -4.79 12.84
CA LEU A 165 5.29 -3.85 12.32
C LEU A 165 5.79 -2.91 13.43
N SER A 166 6.97 -3.20 14.00
CA SER A 166 7.57 -2.42 15.10
C SER A 166 8.56 -1.34 14.63
N GLU A 167 8.90 -1.31 13.34
CA GLU A 167 9.79 -0.31 12.74
C GLU A 167 9.33 -0.02 11.30
N SER A 168 9.70 1.15 10.77
CA SER A 168 9.39 1.54 9.40
C SER A 168 9.97 0.54 8.38
N PRO A 169 9.25 0.25 7.28
CA PRO A 169 9.71 -0.70 6.26
C PRO A 169 11.11 -0.38 5.72
N MET A 170 11.41 0.91 5.51
CA MET A 170 12.71 1.37 5.03
C MET A 170 13.86 1.06 6.01
N ASN A 171 13.64 1.19 7.32
CA ASN A 171 14.65 0.86 8.32
C ASN A 171 14.82 -0.65 8.45
N LEU A 172 13.72 -1.42 8.48
CA LEU A 172 13.78 -2.89 8.49
C LEU A 172 14.61 -3.43 7.32
N ILE A 173 14.42 -2.89 6.11
CA ILE A 173 15.21 -3.27 4.93
C ILE A 173 16.68 -2.88 5.09
N LYS A 174 16.98 -1.65 5.53
CA LYS A 174 18.36 -1.18 5.73
C LYS A 174 19.13 -2.00 6.77
N ASP A 175 18.43 -2.47 7.79
CA ASP A 175 19.00 -3.27 8.87
C ASP A 175 19.09 -4.76 8.52
N GLY A 176 18.68 -5.15 7.29
CA GLY A 176 18.66 -6.55 6.85
C GLY A 176 17.62 -7.41 7.57
N LEU A 177 16.64 -6.78 8.22
CA LEU A 177 15.55 -7.44 8.96
C LEU A 177 14.39 -7.80 8.03
N ILE A 178 14.71 -8.60 6.99
CA ILE A 178 13.76 -9.11 6.02
C ILE A 178 13.86 -10.64 5.94
N TYR A 179 12.71 -11.31 5.79
CA TYR A 179 12.67 -12.74 5.54
C TYR A 179 12.93 -13.01 4.06
N GLU A 180 14.18 -13.33 3.76
CA GLU A 180 14.63 -13.61 2.39
C GLU A 180 14.09 -14.95 1.88
N VAL A 181 13.21 -14.88 0.89
CA VAL A 181 12.72 -16.00 0.09
C VAL A 181 12.82 -15.61 -1.39
N PRO A 182 12.80 -16.57 -2.34
CA PRO A 182 12.67 -16.22 -3.75
C PRO A 182 11.48 -15.28 -3.98
N PHE A 183 11.79 -14.11 -4.53
CA PHE A 183 10.87 -12.99 -4.63
C PHE A 183 10.79 -12.48 -6.07
N ILE A 184 9.58 -12.23 -6.55
CA ILE A 184 9.32 -11.57 -7.83
C ILE A 184 8.52 -10.31 -7.53
N SER A 185 8.96 -9.17 -8.06
CA SER A 185 8.16 -7.95 -8.08
C SER A 185 8.14 -7.32 -9.46
N GLY A 186 7.18 -6.43 -9.67
CA GLY A 186 7.12 -5.66 -10.90
C GLY A 186 5.87 -4.80 -10.98
N ILE A 187 5.91 -3.86 -11.92
CA ILE A 187 4.84 -2.91 -12.22
C ILE A 187 4.49 -2.98 -13.72
N THR A 188 3.33 -2.45 -14.10
CA THR A 188 3.00 -2.20 -15.51
C THR A 188 3.60 -0.89 -16.00
N THR A 189 3.64 -0.69 -17.32
CA THR A 189 4.30 0.49 -17.93
C THR A 189 3.56 1.81 -17.68
N HIS A 190 2.31 1.78 -17.23
CA HIS A 190 1.43 2.96 -17.09
C HIS A 190 0.51 2.87 -15.86
N GLU A 191 1.02 2.41 -14.70
CA GLU A 191 0.26 2.32 -13.44
C GLU A 191 -0.51 3.59 -13.09
N GLY A 192 0.10 4.75 -13.36
CA GLY A 192 -0.45 6.07 -13.06
C GLY A 192 -1.82 6.35 -13.71
N ILE A 193 -2.23 5.54 -14.70
CA ILE A 193 -3.54 5.67 -15.35
C ILE A 193 -4.70 5.48 -14.35
N ILE A 194 -4.50 4.70 -13.27
CA ILE A 194 -5.54 4.48 -12.25
C ILE A 194 -5.99 5.77 -11.58
N HIS A 195 -5.12 6.79 -11.55
CA HIS A 195 -5.45 8.10 -10.99
C HIS A 195 -6.43 8.89 -11.86
N MET A 196 -6.57 8.56 -13.15
CA MET A 196 -7.51 9.24 -14.05
C MET A 196 -8.95 9.01 -13.62
N ASN A 197 -9.27 7.79 -13.16
CA ASN A 197 -10.61 7.42 -12.71
C ASN A 197 -11.06 8.22 -11.48
N ARG A 198 -10.13 8.84 -10.75
CA ARG A 198 -10.42 9.65 -9.56
C ARG A 198 -10.64 11.13 -9.88
N MET A 199 -10.42 11.57 -11.13
CA MET A 199 -10.64 12.95 -11.55
C MET A 199 -12.11 13.16 -11.93
N LYS A 200 -12.92 13.74 -11.02
CA LYS A 200 -14.32 14.10 -11.31
C LYS A 200 -14.45 15.13 -12.44
N ASN A 201 -13.55 16.12 -12.47
CA ASN A 201 -13.42 17.10 -13.54
C ASN A 201 -11.94 17.21 -13.90
N ARG A 202 -11.58 16.73 -15.09
CA ARG A 202 -10.19 16.59 -15.52
C ARG A 202 -9.53 17.95 -15.75
N GLU A 203 -10.21 18.90 -16.37
CA GLU A 203 -9.65 20.22 -16.65
C GLU A 203 -9.30 20.98 -15.37
N SER A 204 -10.25 21.08 -14.43
CA SER A 204 -10.01 21.77 -13.16
C SER A 204 -8.99 21.05 -12.28
N PHE A 205 -8.95 19.71 -12.35
CA PHE A 205 -7.94 18.92 -11.65
C PHE A 205 -6.52 19.19 -12.19
N LEU A 206 -6.33 19.18 -13.51
CA LEU A 206 -5.02 19.42 -14.12
C LEU A 206 -4.54 20.87 -13.89
N GLN A 207 -5.46 21.85 -13.87
CA GLN A 207 -5.13 23.21 -13.43
C GLN A 207 -4.66 23.24 -11.97
N LYS A 208 -5.34 22.51 -11.08
CA LYS A 208 -4.94 22.36 -9.67
C LYS A 208 -3.59 21.67 -9.51
N VAL A 209 -3.27 20.71 -10.37
CA VAL A 209 -1.95 20.07 -10.42
C VAL A 209 -0.86 21.10 -10.73
N ASN A 210 -1.07 22.01 -11.68
CA ASN A 210 -0.05 23.02 -11.98
C ASN A 210 0.23 23.95 -10.80
N SER A 211 -0.79 24.31 -10.01
CA SER A 211 -0.64 25.22 -8.86
C SER A 211 -0.15 24.52 -7.59
N LEU A 212 -0.34 23.20 -7.48
CA LEU A 212 0.03 22.39 -6.33
C LEU A 212 0.99 21.24 -6.72
N PHE A 213 1.87 21.48 -7.69
CA PHE A 213 2.75 20.43 -8.24
C PHE A 213 3.57 19.70 -7.18
N GLN A 214 4.00 20.41 -6.13
CA GLN A 214 4.72 19.85 -4.98
C GLN A 214 3.95 18.74 -4.26
N LYS A 215 2.61 18.75 -4.31
CA LYS A 215 1.75 17.72 -3.69
C LYS A 215 1.75 16.39 -4.46
N LEU A 216 2.32 16.33 -5.66
CA LEU A 216 2.48 15.08 -6.43
C LEU A 216 3.77 14.34 -6.10
N VAL A 217 4.76 15.04 -5.55
CA VAL A 217 6.06 14.47 -5.24
C VAL A 217 6.04 13.99 -3.79
N PRO A 218 6.34 12.71 -3.51
CA PRO A 218 6.38 12.22 -2.14
C PRO A 218 7.34 13.02 -1.26
N ALA A 219 6.92 13.41 -0.06
CA ALA A 219 7.72 14.23 0.85
C ALA A 219 9.08 13.59 1.18
N ASP A 220 9.09 12.27 1.38
CA ASP A 220 10.32 11.51 1.64
C ASP A 220 11.35 11.62 0.50
N LEU A 221 10.94 11.88 -0.76
CA LEU A 221 11.89 12.11 -1.86
C LEU A 221 12.58 13.47 -1.71
N VAL A 222 11.86 14.48 -1.23
CA VAL A 222 12.38 15.83 -1.00
C VAL A 222 13.32 15.85 0.21
N GLU A 223 12.87 15.31 1.34
CA GLU A 223 13.61 15.31 2.61
C GLU A 223 14.97 14.62 2.49
N ASN A 224 15.04 13.57 1.68
CA ASN A 224 16.22 12.74 1.60
C ASN A 224 17.18 13.07 0.44
N SER A 225 16.94 14.15 -0.32
CA SER A 225 17.73 14.56 -1.49
C SER A 225 18.75 15.67 -1.20
N CYS A 226 19.18 15.80 0.06
CA CYS A 226 20.21 16.74 0.50
C CYS A 226 21.53 16.56 -0.30
N PRO A 227 22.16 17.63 -0.84
CA PRO A 227 21.99 19.06 -0.49
C PRO A 227 21.02 19.86 -1.37
N ALA A 228 20.26 19.23 -2.28
CA ALA A 228 19.35 19.96 -3.17
C ALA A 228 18.17 20.56 -2.38
N SER A 229 17.78 21.79 -2.71
CA SER A 229 16.56 22.38 -2.14
C SER A 229 15.31 21.74 -2.75
N GLU A 230 14.19 21.78 -2.02
CA GLU A 230 12.88 21.32 -2.53
C GLU A 230 12.55 21.93 -3.89
N GLY A 231 12.74 23.24 -4.05
CA GLY A 231 12.50 23.94 -5.31
C GLY A 231 13.33 23.40 -6.48
N GLU A 232 14.60 23.06 -6.25
CA GLU A 232 15.46 22.47 -7.29
C GLU A 232 15.01 21.07 -7.69
N ILE A 233 14.56 20.26 -6.73
CA ILE A 233 14.05 18.91 -6.97
C ILE A 233 12.76 18.99 -7.79
N LEU A 234 11.80 19.80 -7.35
CA LEU A 234 10.54 20.02 -8.04
C LEU A 234 10.75 20.54 -9.46
N TYR A 235 11.68 21.49 -9.63
CA TYR A 235 12.06 22.01 -10.95
C TYR A 235 12.61 20.89 -11.85
N LYS A 236 13.55 20.08 -11.37
CA LYS A 236 14.12 18.96 -12.14
C LYS A 236 13.07 17.91 -12.52
N ILE A 237 12.16 17.56 -11.61
CA ILE A 237 11.06 16.63 -11.89
C ILE A 237 10.14 17.22 -12.96
N ARG A 238 9.70 18.48 -12.78
CA ARG A 238 8.83 19.14 -13.76
C ARG A 238 9.49 19.21 -15.14
N GLN A 239 10.77 19.59 -15.20
CA GLN A 239 11.52 19.67 -16.44
C GLN A 239 11.71 18.30 -17.11
N PHE A 240 11.92 17.24 -16.33
CA PHE A 240 12.06 15.89 -16.88
C PHE A 240 10.77 15.43 -17.59
N TYR A 241 9.63 15.49 -16.91
CA TYR A 241 8.37 14.96 -17.46
C TYR A 241 7.72 15.94 -18.43
N PHE A 242 7.68 17.23 -18.12
CA PHE A 242 6.87 18.20 -18.84
C PHE A 242 7.69 19.19 -19.68
N LYS A 243 9.00 19.32 -19.41
CA LYS A 243 9.85 20.40 -19.96
C LYS A 243 9.21 21.76 -19.61
N ASP A 244 9.08 22.65 -20.59
CA ASP A 244 8.43 23.96 -20.42
C ASP A 244 6.91 23.92 -20.65
N ARG A 245 6.29 22.74 -20.69
CA ARG A 245 4.84 22.59 -20.87
C ARG A 245 4.12 22.49 -19.54
N ASP A 246 2.88 22.96 -19.52
CA ASP A 246 1.99 22.75 -18.38
C ASP A 246 1.40 21.35 -18.35
N VAL A 247 0.95 20.93 -17.16
CA VAL A 247 0.15 19.72 -16.99
C VAL A 247 -1.24 19.98 -17.58
N SER A 248 -1.59 19.26 -18.64
CA SER A 248 -2.79 19.47 -19.43
C SER A 248 -3.19 18.18 -20.14
N GLU A 249 -4.32 18.21 -20.85
CA GLU A 249 -4.76 17.09 -21.70
C GLU A 249 -3.69 16.65 -22.70
N ARG A 250 -2.90 17.59 -23.21
CA ARG A 250 -1.83 17.32 -24.19
C ARG A 250 -0.60 16.67 -23.56
N THR A 251 -0.45 16.75 -22.25
CA THR A 251 0.66 16.19 -21.49
C THR A 251 0.20 15.09 -20.53
N LEU A 252 -1.00 14.53 -20.76
CA LEU A 252 -1.62 13.55 -19.88
C LEU A 252 -0.78 12.27 -19.73
N LEU A 253 -0.14 11.81 -20.81
CA LEU A 253 0.77 10.66 -20.74
C LEU A 253 1.98 10.93 -19.87
N GLN A 254 2.57 12.13 -19.94
CA GLN A 254 3.69 12.52 -19.07
C GLN A 254 3.26 12.63 -17.60
N TYR A 255 2.01 13.02 -17.36
CA TYR A 255 1.42 12.99 -16.03
C TYR A 255 1.21 11.57 -15.52
N ILE A 256 0.74 10.65 -16.37
CA ILE A 256 0.63 9.22 -16.04
C ILE A 256 2.01 8.63 -15.75
N ASP A 257 3.04 8.99 -16.53
CA ASP A 257 4.42 8.56 -16.31
C ASP A 257 4.95 9.04 -14.96
N LEU A 258 4.76 10.33 -14.62
CA LEU A 258 5.14 10.87 -13.32
C LEU A 258 4.51 10.07 -12.17
N LEU A 259 3.22 9.75 -12.27
CA LEU A 259 2.52 9.00 -11.24
C LEU A 259 2.95 7.53 -11.20
N THR A 260 3.20 6.92 -12.36
CA THR A 260 3.75 5.56 -12.44
C THR A 260 5.06 5.47 -11.67
N ASP A 261 5.99 6.39 -11.95
CA ASP A 261 7.30 6.37 -11.33
C ASP A 261 7.21 6.74 -9.83
N THR A 262 6.45 7.78 -9.47
CA THR A 262 6.42 8.27 -8.08
C THR A 262 5.55 7.46 -7.12
N GLN A 263 4.49 6.82 -7.61
CA GLN A 263 3.55 6.08 -6.77
C GLN A 263 3.83 4.57 -6.77
N TYR A 264 4.48 4.04 -7.81
CA TYR A 264 4.73 2.61 -7.99
C TYR A 264 6.20 2.30 -8.17
N GLY A 265 6.84 2.88 -9.18
CA GLY A 265 8.20 2.55 -9.62
C GLY A 265 9.28 2.74 -8.58
N MET A 266 9.27 3.85 -7.83
CA MET A 266 10.26 4.08 -6.76
C MET A 266 10.21 2.98 -5.69
N GLY A 267 9.00 2.63 -5.21
CA GLY A 267 8.84 1.60 -4.20
C GLY A 267 9.35 0.24 -4.69
N ASP A 268 8.95 -0.17 -5.89
CA ASP A 268 9.36 -1.45 -6.50
C ASP A 268 10.88 -1.54 -6.76
N CYS A 269 11.49 -0.44 -7.20
CA CYS A 269 12.95 -0.36 -7.39
C CYS A 269 13.71 -0.49 -6.07
N ASP A 270 13.22 0.14 -5.01
CA ASP A 270 13.85 0.08 -3.68
C ASP A 270 13.75 -1.33 -3.06
N VAL A 271 12.67 -2.10 -3.35
CA VAL A 271 12.59 -3.51 -2.94
C VAL A 271 13.55 -4.40 -3.74
N SER A 272 13.72 -4.11 -5.03
CA SER A 272 14.53 -4.93 -5.94
C SER A 272 16.03 -4.87 -5.67
N VAL A 273 16.49 -3.93 -4.84
CA VAL A 273 17.92 -3.77 -4.56
C VAL A 273 18.20 -3.88 -3.06
N GLY A 274 18.37 -5.14 -2.63
CA GLY A 274 18.98 -5.48 -1.35
C GLY A 274 20.48 -5.14 -1.31
N ASP A 275 20.95 -4.78 -0.13
CA ASP A 275 22.33 -4.47 0.26
C ASP A 275 23.01 -3.24 -0.37
N GLY A 276 23.15 -2.19 0.45
CA GLY A 276 24.14 -1.11 0.24
C GLY A 276 23.83 -0.07 -0.84
N ALA A 277 22.80 -0.27 -1.67
CA ALA A 277 22.48 0.61 -2.78
C ALA A 277 21.30 1.57 -2.54
N VAL A 278 20.67 1.61 -1.36
CA VAL A 278 19.63 2.62 -1.04
C VAL A 278 20.18 4.06 -1.19
N VAL A 279 21.47 4.27 -0.89
CA VAL A 279 22.15 5.57 -1.08
C VAL A 279 22.56 5.77 -2.56
N CYS A 280 22.80 4.69 -3.30
CA CYS A 280 23.23 4.74 -4.69
C CYS A 280 22.06 4.78 -5.69
N LEU A 281 20.87 4.29 -5.33
CA LEU A 281 19.66 4.29 -6.20
C LEU A 281 18.93 5.62 -6.27
N ARG A 282 19.17 6.54 -5.33
CA ARG A 282 18.82 7.94 -5.58
C ARG A 282 19.66 8.57 -6.69
N ARG A 283 20.85 8.03 -6.98
CA ARG A 283 21.56 8.31 -8.25
C ARG A 283 21.00 7.49 -9.42
N THR A 284 20.30 6.39 -9.18
CA THR A 284 19.69 5.53 -10.20
C THR A 284 18.28 5.95 -10.59
N ALA A 285 17.54 6.75 -9.83
CA ALA A 285 16.39 7.50 -10.40
C ALA A 285 16.88 8.25 -11.66
N ARG A 286 18.07 8.85 -11.61
CA ARG A 286 18.78 9.41 -12.78
C ARG A 286 19.08 8.39 -13.90
N GLN A 287 19.36 7.12 -13.58
CA GLN A 287 19.67 6.06 -14.56
C GLN A 287 18.44 5.29 -15.07
N LEU A 288 17.35 5.21 -14.31
CA LEU A 288 16.05 4.70 -14.74
C LEU A 288 15.38 5.69 -15.70
N LEU A 289 15.53 6.99 -15.40
CA LEU A 289 15.20 8.10 -16.31
C LEU A 289 16.02 8.05 -17.63
N GLU A 290 17.24 7.51 -17.62
CA GLU A 290 18.07 7.27 -18.82
C GLU A 290 17.76 5.93 -19.54
N ARG A 291 17.21 4.92 -18.85
CA ARG A 291 16.94 3.58 -19.41
C ARG A 291 15.62 3.46 -20.17
N ARG A 292 14.65 4.37 -19.96
CA ARG A 292 13.42 4.44 -20.80
C ARG A 292 13.70 4.65 -22.29
N VAL A 293 14.93 5.00 -22.68
CA VAL A 293 15.37 5.11 -24.09
C VAL A 293 15.78 3.76 -24.72
N ARG A 294 15.94 2.66 -23.97
CA ARG A 294 16.43 1.37 -24.52
C ARG A 294 15.38 0.27 -24.69
N PHE A 295 14.20 0.40 -24.12
CA PHE A 295 13.17 -0.67 -24.19
C PHE A 295 12.27 -0.61 -25.43
N GLU A 296 12.42 0.38 -26.33
CA GLU A 296 11.77 0.39 -27.65
C GLU A 296 12.30 -0.70 -28.61
N ALA A 297 13.29 -1.51 -28.20
CA ALA A 297 13.93 -2.50 -29.07
C ALA A 297 13.36 -3.93 -29.01
N PHE A 298 12.35 -4.23 -28.21
CA PHE A 298 11.72 -5.57 -28.21
C PHE A 298 10.23 -5.50 -28.51
N ASN A 299 9.97 -5.47 -29.82
CA ASN A 299 8.66 -5.69 -30.41
C ASN A 299 8.29 -7.18 -30.30
N VAL A 300 7.26 -7.52 -29.54
CA VAL A 300 6.53 -8.79 -29.72
C VAL A 300 5.04 -8.48 -29.69
N SER A 301 4.49 -8.46 -30.89
CA SER A 301 3.07 -8.52 -31.22
C SER A 301 2.41 -9.80 -30.67
N GLN A 302 1.28 -9.68 -29.97
CA GLN A 302 -0.02 -10.34 -30.27
C GLN A 302 -1.02 -10.13 -29.09
N PRO A 303 -2.33 -9.96 -29.34
CA PRO A 303 -3.30 -9.54 -28.34
C PRO A 303 -4.12 -10.70 -27.75
N HIS A 304 -4.79 -10.37 -26.63
CA HIS A 304 -5.90 -11.06 -25.94
C HIS A 304 -5.52 -11.89 -24.69
N LEU A 305 -6.00 -11.41 -23.53
CA LEU A 305 -6.76 -12.19 -22.55
C LEU A 305 -7.32 -11.23 -21.48
N ASN A 306 -8.65 -11.09 -21.45
CA ASN A 306 -9.37 -10.38 -20.40
C ASN A 306 -9.24 -11.18 -19.08
N PHE A 307 -8.57 -10.61 -18.08
CA PHE A 307 -8.28 -11.26 -16.79
C PHE A 307 -8.68 -10.37 -15.60
N MET A 308 -9.88 -9.79 -15.64
CA MET A 308 -10.39 -8.92 -14.56
C MET A 308 -11.56 -9.49 -13.73
N GLU A 309 -11.96 -10.75 -13.92
CA GLU A 309 -13.04 -11.37 -13.12
C GLU A 309 -12.58 -12.52 -12.18
N SER A 310 -11.32 -12.93 -12.20
CA SER A 310 -10.89 -14.16 -11.50
C SER A 310 -10.50 -13.96 -10.02
N THR A 311 -9.99 -12.79 -9.63
CA THR A 311 -9.37 -12.60 -8.30
C THR A 311 -10.39 -12.36 -7.19
N VAL A 312 -11.51 -11.70 -7.49
CA VAL A 312 -12.63 -11.53 -6.55
C VAL A 312 -13.38 -12.86 -6.34
N ASN A 313 -13.44 -13.69 -7.38
CA ASN A 313 -14.16 -14.96 -7.33
C ASN A 313 -13.44 -16.05 -6.51
N PHE A 314 -12.11 -16.07 -6.42
CA PHE A 314 -11.40 -17.14 -5.68
C PHE A 314 -11.50 -16.98 -4.15
N VAL A 315 -11.47 -15.74 -3.64
CA VAL A 315 -11.67 -15.47 -2.20
C VAL A 315 -13.13 -15.74 -1.81
N ALA A 316 -14.09 -15.37 -2.66
CA ALA A 316 -15.50 -15.71 -2.47
C ALA A 316 -15.75 -17.23 -2.51
N LEU A 317 -15.12 -17.98 -3.44
CA LEU A 317 -15.24 -19.43 -3.53
C LEU A 317 -14.69 -20.14 -2.29
N THR A 318 -13.57 -19.64 -1.76
CA THR A 318 -12.92 -20.21 -0.56
C THR A 318 -13.80 -19.98 0.68
N ILE A 319 -14.46 -18.82 0.79
CA ILE A 319 -15.38 -18.50 1.88
C ILE A 319 -16.68 -19.30 1.79
N ASP A 320 -17.24 -19.49 0.58
CA ASP A 320 -18.44 -20.31 0.37
C ASP A 320 -18.19 -21.80 0.68
N LEU A 321 -17.00 -22.31 0.38
CA LEU A 321 -16.58 -23.67 0.73
C LEU A 321 -16.45 -23.84 2.25
N ILE A 322 -15.91 -22.84 2.96
CA ILE A 322 -15.80 -22.84 4.43
C ILE A 322 -17.18 -22.74 5.11
N HIS A 323 -18.12 -21.98 4.55
CA HIS A 323 -19.49 -21.89 5.09
C HIS A 323 -20.33 -23.14 4.84
N LYS A 324 -20.21 -23.78 3.67
CA LYS A 324 -20.88 -25.06 3.38
C LYS A 324 -20.39 -26.20 4.26
N TYR A 325 -19.10 -26.24 4.59
CA TYR A 325 -18.53 -27.33 5.40
C TYR A 325 -18.90 -27.24 6.88
N ASN A 326 -19.06 -26.02 7.42
CA ASN A 326 -19.47 -25.79 8.81
C ASN A 326 -20.99 -25.96 9.06
N SER A 327 -21.81 -25.94 8.00
CA SER A 327 -23.26 -26.16 8.12
C SER A 327 -23.66 -27.64 7.99
N SER A 328 -22.74 -28.52 7.58
CA SER A 328 -22.94 -29.98 7.52
C SER A 328 -22.42 -30.74 8.75
N ALA A 329 -21.95 -30.05 9.79
CA ALA A 329 -21.33 -30.64 10.98
C ALA A 329 -22.09 -30.35 12.30
N LEU A 330 -23.38 -30.00 12.23
CA LEU A 330 -24.29 -29.89 13.37
C LEU A 330 -25.50 -30.81 13.22
#